data_AF-A0A1T3VSG7-F1
#
_entry.id   AF-A0A1T3VSG7-F1
#
_cell.length_a   1.000
_cell.length_b   1.000
_cell.length_c   1.000
_cell.angle_alpha   90.00
_cell.angle_beta   90.00
_cell.angle_gamma   90.00
#
_symmetry.space_group_name_H-M   'P 1'
#
loop_
_entity.id
_entity.type
_entity.pdbx_description
1 polymer ?
#
loop_
_entity_poly.entity_id
_entity_poly.type
_entity_poly.pdbx_seq_one_letter_code
_entity_poly.pdbx_strand_id
1 'polypeptide(L)'
;LHPADVPFFTTLCKTPGKPVNFVPVIDKDVRRWWRSDSLWQAHDARYTADQVCVIPGTAAVAGITRVDEPVGELLDRFEQAAIDEVVASGATPVPVVSRRQADPAVTGPIGVVLDSPDVLWAGRTAINPVHRIGAPGEWQVNENRSAVHPSTGSRLELTDAGVTLSVPLSDIWIEIKLTLPAATVNGGMPVVTTEDAAAAMRAVLAIAAGVDGVDSLPAVVDNTATVTVGWDPEEVADHTGVTATFGAPLAPGLTLVPDALVGKCWPAVFATIGSAVTDAGFPVIEGLLSLVHLDHAAHLLTPMPKSVAELTVTATASDATDTEVGRVVPVSVVISDAEGTELARLEERFAIRGRTGAVELE
;
A
#
# COMPACT_ATOMS: atom_id res chain seq x y z
N LEU A 1 47.06 -26.45 22.59
CA LEU A 1 46.36 -26.54 21.29
C LEU A 1 46.99 -27.68 20.50
N HIS A 2 46.19 -28.63 20.01
CA HIS A 2 46.73 -29.73 19.23
C HIS A 2 47.13 -29.22 17.83
N PRO A 3 48.20 -29.72 17.18
CA PRO A 3 48.61 -29.25 15.85
C PRO A 3 47.50 -29.32 14.78
N ALA A 4 46.56 -30.26 14.90
CA ALA A 4 45.41 -30.38 14.00
C ALA A 4 44.31 -29.31 14.23
N ASP A 5 44.29 -28.65 15.39
CA ASP A 5 43.28 -27.64 15.71
C ASP A 5 43.61 -26.28 15.05
N VAL A 6 44.88 -26.04 14.69
CA VAL A 6 45.33 -24.76 14.09
C VAL A 6 44.70 -24.51 12.71
N PRO A 7 44.72 -25.47 11.75
CA PRO A 7 44.03 -25.31 10.47
C PRO A 7 42.52 -25.24 10.62
N PHE A 8 41.94 -25.98 11.57
CA PHE A 8 40.50 -25.92 11.87
C PHE A 8 40.09 -24.50 12.30
N PHE A 9 40.77 -23.91 13.28
CA PHE A 9 40.50 -22.54 13.74
C PHE A 9 40.63 -21.52 12.61
N THR A 10 41.71 -21.59 11.83
CA THR A 10 41.93 -20.70 10.68
C THR A 10 40.82 -20.85 9.63
N THR A 11 40.32 -22.06 9.42
CA THR A 11 39.20 -22.33 8.50
C THR A 11 37.89 -21.78 9.05
N LEU A 12 37.65 -21.90 10.35
CA LEU A 12 36.49 -21.31 11.03
C LEU A 12 36.48 -19.77 10.88
N CYS A 13 37.64 -19.12 11.00
CA CYS A 13 37.76 -17.68 10.74
C CYS A 13 37.48 -17.29 9.27
N LYS A 14 37.46 -18.24 8.33
CA LYS A 14 37.12 -18.03 6.91
C LYS A 14 35.67 -18.36 6.58
N THR A 15 34.89 -18.93 7.51
CA THR A 15 33.49 -19.31 7.27
C THR A 15 32.64 -18.07 6.92
N PRO A 16 31.66 -18.18 6.00
CA PRO A 16 30.79 -17.07 5.64
C PRO A 16 30.10 -16.44 6.87
N GLY A 17 30.16 -15.11 6.97
CA GLY A 17 29.63 -14.34 8.10
C GLY A 17 30.35 -13.00 8.24
N LYS A 18 30.18 -12.34 9.39
CA LYS A 18 30.95 -11.13 9.72
C LYS A 18 32.43 -11.52 9.93
N PRO A 19 33.40 -10.85 9.28
CA PRO A 19 34.82 -11.14 9.46
C PRO A 19 35.27 -11.05 10.91
N VAL A 20 36.25 -11.89 11.29
CA VAL A 20 36.84 -11.87 12.63
C VAL A 20 37.58 -10.55 12.89
N ASN A 21 37.58 -10.11 14.15
CA ASN A 21 38.15 -8.82 14.58
C ASN A 21 39.67 -8.88 14.87
N PHE A 22 40.39 -9.84 14.28
CA PHE A 22 41.83 -10.03 14.46
C PHE A 22 42.43 -10.76 13.25
N VAL A 23 43.75 -10.74 13.13
CA VAL A 23 44.47 -11.49 12.09
C VAL A 23 44.85 -12.86 12.65
N PRO A 24 44.21 -13.97 12.21
CA PRO A 24 44.44 -15.30 12.79
C PRO A 24 45.79 -15.90 12.38
N VAL A 25 46.34 -15.51 11.22
CA VAL A 25 47.57 -16.04 10.65
C VAL A 25 48.28 -14.97 9.82
N ILE A 26 49.62 -14.97 9.86
CA ILE A 26 50.45 -14.19 8.93
C ILE A 26 50.80 -15.09 7.76
N ASP A 27 50.10 -14.91 6.64
CA ASP A 27 50.28 -15.66 5.40
C ASP A 27 50.21 -14.73 4.17
N LYS A 28 50.13 -15.32 2.97
CA LYS A 28 49.96 -14.57 1.72
C LYS A 28 48.67 -13.72 1.67
N ASP A 29 47.70 -14.00 2.54
CA ASP A 29 46.41 -13.31 2.62
C ASP A 29 46.37 -12.26 3.75
N VAL A 30 47.50 -11.96 4.42
CA VAL A 30 47.56 -11.02 5.57
C VAL A 30 46.90 -9.65 5.28
N ARG A 31 47.06 -9.12 4.07
CA ARG A 31 46.39 -7.86 3.67
C ARG A 31 44.87 -8.02 3.65
N ARG A 32 44.37 -9.15 3.17
CA ARG A 32 42.94 -9.47 3.12
C ARG A 32 42.40 -9.58 4.55
N TRP A 33 43.11 -10.29 5.43
CA TRP A 33 42.74 -10.39 6.84
C TRP A 33 42.66 -9.03 7.53
N TRP A 34 43.67 -8.19 7.34
CA TRP A 34 43.74 -6.88 7.99
C TRP A 34 42.71 -5.87 7.46
N ARG A 35 42.48 -5.84 6.15
CA ARG A 35 41.58 -4.86 5.51
C ARG A 35 40.11 -5.29 5.45
N SER A 36 39.80 -6.53 5.81
CA SER A 36 38.44 -7.05 5.77
C SER A 36 37.58 -6.40 6.87
N ASP A 37 36.49 -5.73 6.47
CA ASP A 37 35.51 -5.12 7.38
C ASP A 37 36.11 -4.22 8.47
N SER A 38 36.99 -3.31 8.05
CA SER A 38 37.78 -2.44 8.94
C SER A 38 37.18 -1.05 9.19
N LEU A 39 35.89 -0.83 8.92
CA LEU A 39 35.27 0.51 8.97
C LEU A 39 34.32 0.73 10.14
N TRP A 40 33.60 -0.30 10.59
CA TRP A 40 32.58 -0.15 11.62
C TRP A 40 33.17 0.22 12.99
N GLN A 41 34.46 -0.06 13.22
CA GLN A 41 35.16 0.21 14.47
C GLN A 41 35.24 1.72 14.78
N ALA A 42 35.20 2.58 13.76
CA ALA A 42 35.19 4.04 13.96
C ALA A 42 33.90 4.56 14.63
N HIS A 43 32.86 3.73 14.72
CA HIS A 43 31.57 4.04 15.33
C HIS A 43 31.40 3.43 16.74
N ASP A 44 32.44 2.77 17.28
CA ASP A 44 32.40 2.09 18.58
C ASP A 44 33.45 2.70 19.53
N ALA A 45 32.97 3.29 20.62
CA ALA A 45 33.79 4.01 21.59
C ALA A 45 34.82 3.13 22.35
N ARG A 46 34.76 1.80 22.20
CA ARG A 46 35.71 0.88 22.85
C ARG A 46 37.11 0.90 22.26
N TYR A 47 37.29 1.42 21.04
CA TYR A 47 38.59 1.53 20.39
C TYR A 47 39.15 2.94 20.50
N THR A 48 40.47 3.07 20.56
CA THR A 48 41.11 4.39 20.45
C THR A 48 41.12 4.85 18.99
N ALA A 49 41.07 6.16 18.74
CA ALA A 49 41.11 6.71 17.37
C ALA A 49 42.34 6.27 16.55
N ASP A 50 43.48 6.00 17.20
CA ASP A 50 44.73 5.57 16.53
C ASP A 50 44.72 4.11 16.08
N GLN A 51 43.72 3.32 16.49
CA GLN A 51 43.60 1.89 16.16
C GLN A 51 42.67 1.63 14.98
N VAL A 52 41.88 2.62 14.56
CA VAL A 52 40.79 2.43 13.61
C VAL A 52 41.10 3.06 12.26
N CYS A 53 40.52 2.49 11.19
CA CYS A 53 40.58 3.11 9.87
C CYS A 53 39.43 4.11 9.72
N VAL A 54 39.77 5.38 9.48
CA VAL A 54 38.81 6.45 9.14
C VAL A 54 39.11 6.93 7.71
N ILE A 55 38.09 7.31 6.94
CA ILE A 55 38.23 7.70 5.53
C ILE A 55 37.76 9.15 5.29
N PRO A 56 38.54 10.17 5.69
CA PRO A 56 38.22 11.56 5.37
C PRO A 56 38.65 11.92 3.95
N GLY A 57 38.02 12.93 3.36
CA GLY A 57 38.54 13.62 2.17
C GLY A 57 39.65 14.61 2.54
N THR A 58 40.75 14.61 1.77
CA THR A 58 41.96 15.40 2.10
C THR A 58 41.73 16.92 2.14
N ALA A 59 40.92 17.45 1.22
CA ALA A 59 40.57 18.87 1.22
C ALA A 59 39.43 19.18 2.20
N ALA A 60 38.46 18.27 2.33
CA ALA A 60 37.26 18.46 3.15
C ALA A 60 37.60 18.61 4.64
N VAL A 61 38.62 17.89 5.14
CA VAL A 61 38.99 17.93 6.56
C VAL A 61 39.39 19.34 7.04
N ALA A 62 39.95 20.18 6.16
CA ALA A 62 40.29 21.55 6.50
C ALA A 62 39.04 22.42 6.78
N GLY A 63 37.89 22.07 6.20
CA GLY A 63 36.61 22.75 6.42
C GLY A 63 35.79 22.22 7.59
N ILE A 64 36.19 21.09 8.20
CA ILE A 64 35.48 20.49 9.34
C ILE A 64 36.11 21.03 10.63
N THR A 65 35.51 22.08 11.19
CA THR A 65 36.06 22.81 12.35
C THR A 65 35.27 22.64 13.63
N ARG A 66 34.06 22.07 13.55
CA ARG A 66 33.16 21.84 14.68
C ARG A 66 32.81 20.36 14.80
N VAL A 67 32.92 19.83 16.01
CA VAL A 67 32.47 18.48 16.37
C VAL A 67 31.01 18.54 16.86
N ASP A 68 30.25 17.47 16.61
CA ASP A 68 28.85 17.31 17.04
C ASP A 68 27.90 18.43 16.55
N GLU A 69 28.19 19.01 15.39
CA GLU A 69 27.28 19.95 14.71
C GLU A 69 26.04 19.20 14.19
N PRO A 70 24.81 19.66 14.51
CA PRO A 70 23.59 19.08 13.92
C PRO A 70 23.62 19.17 12.39
N VAL A 71 23.25 18.07 11.72
CA VAL A 71 23.28 17.98 10.25
C VAL A 71 22.43 19.08 9.59
N GLY A 72 21.27 19.41 10.17
CA GLY A 72 20.42 20.51 9.69
C GLY A 72 21.16 21.85 9.72
N GLU A 73 21.83 22.18 10.83
CA GLU A 73 22.61 23.42 10.96
C GLU A 73 23.76 23.48 9.95
N LEU A 74 24.46 22.37 9.74
CA LEU A 74 25.54 22.27 8.74
C LEU A 74 25.02 22.56 7.33
N LEU A 75 23.96 21.86 6.90
CA LEU A 75 23.41 21.99 5.56
C LEU A 75 22.76 23.36 5.33
N ASP A 76 22.04 23.88 6.33
CA ASP A 76 21.44 25.22 6.29
C ASP A 76 22.51 26.30 6.21
N ARG A 77 23.67 26.14 6.88
CA ARG A 77 24.80 27.07 6.75
C ARG A 77 25.35 27.11 5.32
N PHE A 78 25.44 25.95 4.65
CA PHE A 78 25.85 25.89 3.24
C PHE A 78 24.81 26.54 2.32
N GLU A 79 23.52 26.23 2.51
CA GLU A 79 22.42 26.81 1.72
C GLU A 79 22.38 28.35 1.90
N GLN A 80 22.44 28.83 3.15
CA GLN A 80 22.38 30.26 3.47
C GLN A 80 23.56 31.05 2.87
N ALA A 81 24.79 30.53 2.95
CA ALA A 81 25.95 31.21 2.39
C ALA A 81 25.83 31.40 0.87
N ALA A 82 25.30 30.40 0.15
CA ALA A 82 25.04 30.50 -1.28
C ALA A 82 23.89 31.48 -1.59
N ILE A 83 22.83 31.48 -0.79
CA ILE A 83 21.72 32.44 -0.90
C ILE A 83 22.25 33.88 -0.73
N ASP A 84 23.06 34.13 0.30
CA ASP A 84 23.61 35.45 0.59
C ASP A 84 24.46 35.98 -0.57
N GLU A 85 25.29 35.13 -1.17
CA GLU A 85 26.10 35.48 -2.35
C GLU A 85 25.22 35.84 -3.56
N VAL A 86 24.20 35.03 -3.84
CA VAL A 86 23.27 35.26 -4.96
C VAL A 86 22.47 36.55 -4.75
N VAL A 87 21.96 36.79 -3.54
CA VAL A 87 21.24 38.03 -3.22
C VAL A 87 22.16 39.25 -3.30
N ALA A 88 23.41 39.15 -2.83
CA ALA A 88 24.39 40.22 -2.92
C ALA A 88 24.74 40.59 -4.37
N SER A 89 24.60 39.64 -5.32
CA SER A 89 24.77 39.89 -6.76
C SER A 89 23.61 40.69 -7.39
N GLY A 90 22.56 40.99 -6.63
CA GLY A 90 21.39 41.76 -7.06
C GLY A 90 20.19 40.91 -7.50
N ALA A 91 20.24 39.59 -7.30
CA ALA A 91 19.09 38.72 -7.54
C ALA A 91 17.96 38.97 -6.53
N THR A 92 16.71 39.03 -7.02
CA THR A 92 15.53 39.23 -6.18
C THR A 92 14.83 37.88 -5.94
N PRO A 93 14.56 37.50 -4.68
CA PRO A 93 13.78 36.30 -4.38
C PRO A 93 12.39 36.33 -5.01
N VAL A 94 11.98 35.20 -5.60
CA VAL A 94 10.64 35.03 -6.16
C VAL A 94 9.79 34.23 -5.17
N PRO A 95 8.62 34.74 -4.74
CA PRO A 95 7.72 33.95 -3.91
C PRO A 95 7.22 32.71 -4.64
N VAL A 96 7.40 31.55 -4.02
CA VAL A 96 6.90 30.26 -4.49
C VAL A 96 6.14 29.55 -3.37
N VAL A 97 5.19 28.70 -3.73
CA VAL A 97 4.33 27.99 -2.75
C VAL A 97 5.04 26.78 -2.14
N SER A 98 5.91 26.12 -2.91
CA SER A 98 6.72 25.00 -2.41
C SER A 98 8.05 24.93 -3.14
N ARG A 99 9.04 24.24 -2.55
CA ARG A 99 10.36 23.99 -3.16
C ARG A 99 10.25 23.20 -4.48
N ARG A 100 9.19 22.39 -4.65
CA ARG A 100 8.94 21.64 -5.87
C ARG A 100 7.97 22.41 -6.76
N GLN A 101 8.41 22.74 -7.96
CA GLN A 101 7.59 23.39 -8.97
C GLN A 101 7.96 22.81 -10.34
N ALA A 102 7.06 22.04 -10.95
CA ALA A 102 7.28 21.48 -12.28
C ALA A 102 6.76 22.43 -13.37
N ASP A 103 5.58 23.02 -13.16
CA ASP A 103 5.03 24.07 -14.03
C ASP A 103 4.93 25.41 -13.28
N PRO A 104 5.75 26.41 -13.63
CA PRO A 104 5.67 27.74 -13.03
C PRO A 104 4.34 28.47 -13.22
N ALA A 105 3.54 28.10 -14.22
CA ALA A 105 2.23 28.69 -14.47
C ALA A 105 1.16 28.19 -13.49
N VAL A 106 1.35 27.00 -12.92
CA VAL A 106 0.43 26.39 -11.97
C VAL A 106 0.96 26.63 -10.56
N THR A 107 0.14 27.28 -9.72
CA THR A 107 0.55 27.66 -8.37
C THR A 107 -0.49 27.25 -7.33
N GLY A 108 -0.18 27.47 -6.06
CA GLY A 108 -1.08 27.15 -4.96
C GLY A 108 -1.18 25.65 -4.67
N PRO A 109 -2.15 25.25 -3.83
CA PRO A 109 -2.38 23.86 -3.43
C PRO A 109 -2.53 22.87 -4.59
N ILE A 110 -3.20 23.29 -5.68
CA ILE A 110 -3.38 22.46 -6.87
C ILE A 110 -2.03 22.13 -7.52
N GLY A 111 -1.15 23.13 -7.66
CA GLY A 111 0.21 22.92 -8.16
C GLY A 111 1.02 21.97 -7.28
N VAL A 112 0.94 22.12 -5.95
CA VAL A 112 1.63 21.20 -5.02
C VAL A 112 1.16 19.76 -5.22
N VAL A 113 -0.14 19.52 -5.36
CA VAL A 113 -0.67 18.17 -5.59
C VAL A 113 -0.28 17.63 -6.97
N LEU A 114 -0.36 18.45 -8.02
CA LEU A 114 0.03 18.05 -9.38
C LEU A 114 1.53 17.80 -9.52
N ASP A 115 2.37 18.44 -8.70
CA ASP A 115 3.82 18.27 -8.79
C ASP A 115 4.32 17.13 -7.90
N SER A 116 3.55 16.75 -6.87
CA SER A 116 3.93 15.73 -5.89
C SER A 116 3.76 14.31 -6.44
N PRO A 117 4.84 13.55 -6.67
CA PRO A 117 4.77 12.24 -7.30
C PRO A 117 4.25 11.17 -6.35
N ASP A 118 4.37 11.42 -5.05
CA ASP A 118 4.03 10.52 -3.97
C ASP A 118 3.13 11.23 -2.97
N VAL A 119 2.31 10.44 -2.28
CA VAL A 119 1.47 10.85 -1.15
C VAL A 119 1.70 9.92 0.03
N LEU A 120 1.48 10.42 1.24
CA LEU A 120 1.34 9.58 2.42
C LEU A 120 -0.10 9.09 2.48
N TRP A 121 -0.35 7.87 2.01
CA TRP A 121 -1.65 7.22 2.06
C TRP A 121 -1.74 6.38 3.32
N ALA A 122 -2.51 6.83 4.31
CA ALA A 122 -2.77 6.09 5.56
C ALA A 122 -1.48 5.52 6.19
N GLY A 123 -0.46 6.38 6.30
CA GLY A 123 0.82 6.07 6.91
C GLY A 123 1.86 5.39 6.00
N ARG A 124 1.56 5.17 4.71
CA ARG A 124 2.52 4.62 3.75
C ARG A 124 2.73 5.53 2.56
N THR A 125 3.97 5.62 2.10
CA THR A 125 4.27 6.30 0.83
C THR A 125 3.70 5.48 -0.32
N ALA A 126 2.86 6.12 -1.13
CA ALA A 126 2.29 5.56 -2.34
C ALA A 126 2.42 6.58 -3.47
N ILE A 127 2.43 6.11 -4.71
CA ILE A 127 2.38 7.02 -5.88
C ILE A 127 1.09 7.84 -5.79
N ASN A 128 1.20 9.15 -6.00
CA ASN A 128 0.07 10.05 -5.98
C ASN A 128 -1.02 9.57 -6.97
N PRO A 129 -2.27 9.34 -6.54
CA PRO A 129 -3.34 8.89 -7.44
C PRO A 129 -3.57 9.86 -8.61
N VAL A 130 -3.30 11.16 -8.43
CA VAL A 130 -3.34 12.16 -9.50
C VAL A 130 -2.34 11.83 -10.62
N HIS A 131 -1.12 11.44 -10.26
CA HIS A 131 -0.08 11.01 -11.21
C HIS A 131 -0.38 9.64 -11.82
N ARG A 132 -1.13 8.77 -11.12
CA ARG A 132 -1.56 7.47 -11.65
C ARG A 132 -2.64 7.62 -12.72
N ILE A 133 -3.47 8.66 -12.61
CA ILE A 133 -4.51 8.99 -13.58
C ILE A 133 -3.91 9.62 -14.84
N GLY A 134 -2.96 10.53 -14.69
CA GLY A 134 -2.29 11.20 -15.81
C GLY A 134 -1.09 12.02 -15.36
N ALA A 135 -0.18 12.31 -16.30
CA ALA A 135 0.98 13.16 -16.02
C ALA A 135 0.53 14.60 -15.72
N PRO A 136 1.30 15.42 -14.98
CA PRO A 136 0.86 16.76 -14.54
C PRO A 136 0.41 17.67 -15.70
N GLY A 137 1.09 17.61 -16.85
CA GLY A 137 0.74 18.38 -18.06
C GLY A 137 -0.50 17.90 -18.81
N GLU A 138 -1.08 16.76 -18.43
CA GLU A 138 -2.34 16.24 -19.00
C GLU A 138 -3.58 16.80 -18.27
N TRP A 139 -3.37 17.47 -17.13
CA TRP A 139 -4.42 18.12 -16.35
C TRP A 139 -4.65 19.55 -16.84
N GLN A 140 -5.90 19.89 -17.12
CA GLN A 140 -6.31 21.25 -17.49
C GLN A 140 -6.65 22.03 -16.22
N VAL A 141 -5.75 22.91 -15.80
CA VAL A 141 -5.91 23.74 -14.59
C VAL A 141 -6.76 24.97 -14.88
N ASN A 142 -7.75 25.24 -14.03
CA ASN A 142 -8.63 26.40 -14.09
C ASN A 142 -8.39 27.28 -12.86
N GLU A 143 -7.87 28.49 -13.09
CA GLU A 143 -7.66 29.54 -12.08
C GLU A 143 -6.88 29.08 -10.83
N ASN A 144 -6.06 28.03 -10.92
CA ASN A 144 -5.37 27.39 -9.78
C ASN A 144 -6.29 26.98 -8.63
N ARG A 145 -7.60 26.84 -8.90
CA ARG A 145 -8.63 26.39 -7.95
C ARG A 145 -9.18 25.03 -8.28
N SER A 146 -9.10 24.61 -9.54
CA SER A 146 -9.47 23.27 -9.95
C SER A 146 -8.60 22.79 -11.11
N ALA A 147 -8.62 21.48 -11.36
CA ALA A 147 -8.05 20.90 -12.56
C ALA A 147 -8.91 19.73 -13.05
N VAL A 148 -8.95 19.48 -14.35
CA VAL A 148 -9.70 18.36 -14.94
C VAL A 148 -8.80 17.52 -15.82
N HIS A 149 -8.88 16.20 -15.69
CA HIS A 149 -8.22 15.26 -16.58
C HIS A 149 -9.17 14.84 -17.72
N PRO A 150 -8.96 15.32 -18.97
CA PRO A 150 -9.98 15.24 -20.02
C PRO A 150 -10.38 13.83 -20.44
N SER A 151 -9.45 12.88 -20.41
CA SER A 151 -9.69 11.50 -20.89
C SER A 151 -10.49 10.65 -19.91
N THR A 152 -10.36 10.93 -18.60
CA THR A 152 -11.05 10.18 -17.54
C THR A 152 -12.23 10.93 -16.94
N GLY A 153 -12.29 12.26 -17.10
CA GLY A 153 -13.26 13.11 -16.43
C GLY A 153 -12.94 13.39 -14.94
N SER A 154 -11.84 12.86 -14.41
CA SER A 154 -11.39 13.10 -13.02
C SER A 154 -11.13 14.59 -12.76
N ARG A 155 -11.39 15.03 -11.52
CA ARG A 155 -11.32 16.45 -11.13
C ARG A 155 -10.52 16.63 -9.86
N LEU A 156 -9.79 17.73 -9.80
CA LEU A 156 -9.20 18.27 -8.59
C LEU A 156 -9.92 19.57 -8.24
N GLU A 157 -10.28 19.72 -6.98
CA GLU A 157 -10.93 20.93 -6.47
C GLU A 157 -10.29 21.38 -5.16
N LEU A 158 -9.96 22.67 -5.10
CA LEU A 158 -9.49 23.31 -3.89
C LEU A 158 -10.67 23.55 -2.94
N THR A 159 -10.55 23.01 -1.73
CA THR A 159 -11.51 23.13 -0.63
C THR A 159 -10.83 23.78 0.58
N ASP A 160 -11.60 24.11 1.62
CA ASP A 160 -11.05 24.66 2.87
C ASP A 160 -10.13 23.65 3.61
N ALA A 161 -10.33 22.36 3.38
CA ALA A 161 -9.58 21.28 4.03
C ALA A 161 -8.33 20.82 3.24
N GLY A 162 -8.09 21.37 2.04
CA GLY A 162 -7.03 20.92 1.13
C GLY A 162 -7.56 20.72 -0.28
N VAL A 163 -7.04 19.73 -0.99
CA VAL A 163 -7.44 19.42 -2.37
C VAL A 163 -8.22 18.11 -2.39
N THR A 164 -9.38 18.09 -3.05
CA THR A 164 -10.16 16.87 -3.24
C THR A 164 -9.98 16.37 -4.67
N LEU A 165 -9.61 15.10 -4.82
CA LEU A 165 -9.62 14.37 -6.08
C LEU A 165 -10.94 13.62 -6.20
N SER A 166 -11.73 13.94 -7.23
CA SER A 166 -12.98 13.25 -7.55
C SER A 166 -12.78 12.42 -8.81
N VAL A 167 -12.94 11.10 -8.71
CA VAL A 167 -12.76 10.15 -9.81
C VAL A 167 -14.13 9.57 -10.17
N PRO A 168 -14.59 9.69 -11.43
CA PRO A 168 -15.83 9.07 -11.86
C PRO A 168 -15.63 7.56 -12.01
N LEU A 169 -16.49 6.77 -11.36
CA LEU A 169 -16.55 5.32 -11.48
C LEU A 169 -18.01 4.92 -11.77
N SER A 170 -18.29 4.67 -13.04
CA SER A 170 -19.66 4.51 -13.57
C SER A 170 -20.50 5.76 -13.28
N ASP A 171 -21.67 5.62 -12.63
CA ASP A 171 -22.58 6.74 -12.32
C ASP A 171 -22.27 7.41 -10.97
N ILE A 172 -21.17 7.02 -10.30
CA ILE A 172 -20.81 7.47 -8.95
C ILE A 172 -19.44 8.16 -8.97
N TRP A 173 -19.23 9.09 -8.05
CA TRP A 173 -17.96 9.76 -7.84
C TRP A 173 -17.27 9.25 -6.57
N ILE A 174 -15.99 8.91 -6.69
CA ILE A 174 -15.13 8.60 -5.55
C ILE A 174 -14.33 9.84 -5.19
N GLU A 175 -14.49 10.32 -3.96
CA GLU A 175 -13.77 11.48 -3.44
C GLU A 175 -12.59 11.04 -2.57
N ILE A 176 -11.41 11.58 -2.86
CA ILE A 176 -10.17 11.35 -2.12
C ILE A 176 -9.65 12.70 -1.66
N LYS A 177 -9.57 12.92 -0.35
CA LYS A 177 -9.09 14.18 0.22
C LYS A 177 -7.59 14.14 0.44
N LEU A 178 -6.88 15.11 -0.14
CA LEU A 178 -5.46 15.34 0.02
C LEU A 178 -5.23 16.57 0.90
N THR A 179 -4.71 16.35 2.09
CA THR A 179 -4.28 17.41 3.01
C THR A 179 -2.84 17.81 2.72
N LEU A 180 -2.52 19.10 2.88
CA LEU A 180 -1.20 19.66 2.63
C LEU A 180 -0.60 20.19 3.93
N PRO A 181 0.08 19.34 4.73
CA PRO A 181 0.75 19.81 5.95
C PRO A 181 1.90 20.76 5.62
N ALA A 182 2.34 21.58 6.58
CA ALA A 182 3.42 22.56 6.39
C ALA A 182 4.73 21.96 5.81
N ALA A 183 4.96 20.66 6.02
CA ALA A 183 6.08 19.93 5.43
C ALA A 183 6.09 19.97 3.88
N THR A 184 4.94 20.09 3.21
CA THR A 184 4.88 20.13 1.74
C THR A 184 5.59 21.34 1.14
N VAL A 185 5.74 22.43 1.91
CA VAL A 185 6.51 23.61 1.48
C VAL A 185 7.97 23.24 1.16
N ASN A 186 8.56 22.31 1.92
CA ASN A 186 9.96 21.91 1.82
C ASN A 186 10.17 20.51 1.25
N GLY A 187 9.25 20.04 0.37
CA GLY A 187 9.37 18.76 -0.31
C GLY A 187 8.73 17.57 0.43
N GLY A 188 7.99 17.82 1.51
CA GLY A 188 7.10 16.83 2.09
C GLY A 188 5.96 16.44 1.15
N MET A 189 5.37 15.27 1.38
CA MET A 189 4.29 14.73 0.55
C MET A 189 2.90 15.18 1.05
N PRO A 190 1.92 15.38 0.14
CA PRO A 190 0.51 15.45 0.51
C PRO A 190 0.08 14.20 1.29
N VAL A 191 -0.91 14.34 2.15
CA VAL A 191 -1.36 13.27 3.05
C VAL A 191 -2.83 12.96 2.80
N VAL A 192 -3.13 11.69 2.56
CA VAL A 192 -4.48 11.12 2.64
C VAL A 192 -4.57 10.42 3.99
N THR A 193 -5.45 10.92 4.87
CA THR A 193 -5.58 10.39 6.22
C THR A 193 -6.14 8.96 6.20
N THR A 194 -5.95 8.20 7.27
CA THR A 194 -6.55 6.85 7.37
C THR A 194 -8.07 6.90 7.29
N GLU A 195 -8.69 7.93 7.88
CA GLU A 195 -10.14 8.13 7.83
C GLU A 195 -10.63 8.43 6.41
N ASP A 196 -9.99 9.37 5.71
CA ASP A 196 -10.37 9.73 4.34
C ASP A 196 -10.10 8.58 3.35
N ALA A 197 -8.98 7.87 3.52
CA ALA A 197 -8.70 6.66 2.74
C ALA A 197 -9.78 5.59 2.98
N ALA A 198 -10.13 5.32 4.24
CA ALA A 198 -11.16 4.33 4.56
C ALA A 198 -12.54 4.74 4.01
N ALA A 199 -12.91 6.03 4.09
CA ALA A 199 -14.15 6.55 3.53
C ALA A 199 -14.22 6.39 2.00
N ALA A 200 -13.15 6.78 1.29
CA ALA A 200 -13.06 6.61 -0.15
C ALA A 200 -13.18 5.13 -0.55
N MET A 201 -12.52 4.23 0.20
CA MET A 201 -12.57 2.80 -0.07
C MET A 201 -13.93 2.18 0.25
N ARG A 202 -14.65 2.68 1.26
CA ARG A 202 -16.05 2.26 1.53
C ARG A 202 -16.98 2.63 0.38
N ALA A 203 -16.79 3.80 -0.24
CA ALA A 203 -17.55 4.17 -1.43
C ALA A 203 -17.26 3.25 -2.62
N VAL A 204 -16.00 2.89 -2.85
CA VAL A 204 -15.62 1.89 -3.88
C VAL A 204 -16.21 0.52 -3.56
N LEU A 205 -16.20 0.12 -2.29
CA LEU A 205 -16.75 -1.14 -1.82
C LEU A 205 -18.26 -1.23 -2.05
N ALA A 206 -19.03 -0.17 -1.81
CA ALA A 206 -20.46 -0.14 -2.08
C ALA A 206 -20.77 -0.39 -3.56
N ILE A 207 -19.96 0.18 -4.46
CA ILE A 207 -20.06 -0.07 -5.90
C ILE A 207 -19.73 -1.54 -6.22
N ALA A 208 -18.65 -2.08 -5.66
CA ALA A 208 -18.25 -3.47 -5.87
C ALA A 208 -19.28 -4.48 -5.32
N ALA A 209 -19.95 -4.13 -4.21
CA ALA A 209 -21.03 -4.90 -3.63
C ALA A 209 -22.36 -4.77 -4.40
N GLY A 210 -22.46 -3.86 -5.36
CA GLY A 210 -23.67 -3.62 -6.14
C GLY A 210 -24.82 -3.02 -5.33
N VAL A 211 -24.52 -2.27 -4.27
CA VAL A 211 -25.52 -1.62 -3.40
C VAL A 211 -25.59 -0.11 -3.65
N ASP A 212 -26.74 0.49 -3.36
CA ASP A 212 -26.97 1.92 -3.56
C ASP A 212 -26.37 2.74 -2.40
N GLY A 213 -25.06 2.95 -2.48
CA GLY A 213 -24.31 3.75 -1.51
C GLY A 213 -23.84 2.98 -0.27
N VAL A 214 -23.02 3.65 0.55
CA VAL A 214 -22.34 3.05 1.71
C VAL A 214 -23.33 2.61 2.79
N ASP A 215 -24.42 3.35 2.99
CA ASP A 215 -25.44 3.05 4.00
C ASP A 215 -26.28 1.81 3.65
N SER A 216 -26.23 1.37 2.39
CA SER A 216 -26.89 0.15 1.91
C SER A 216 -26.02 -1.11 2.08
N LEU A 217 -24.77 -0.97 2.53
CA LEU A 217 -23.95 -2.12 2.88
C LEU A 217 -24.54 -2.86 4.10
N PRO A 218 -24.54 -4.19 4.10
CA PRO A 218 -25.00 -4.98 5.24
C PRO A 218 -24.29 -4.59 6.54
N ALA A 219 -25.06 -4.51 7.63
CA ALA A 219 -24.49 -4.28 8.95
C ALA A 219 -23.61 -5.47 9.35
N VAL A 220 -22.45 -5.15 9.95
CA VAL A 220 -21.54 -6.16 10.49
C VAL A 220 -21.65 -6.18 12.01
N VAL A 221 -21.88 -7.37 12.57
CA VAL A 221 -21.89 -7.64 14.01
C VAL A 221 -20.95 -8.80 14.26
N ASP A 222 -19.99 -8.64 15.18
CA ASP A 222 -19.00 -9.68 15.51
C ASP A 222 -18.32 -10.28 14.26
N ASN A 223 -17.76 -9.39 13.41
CA ASN A 223 -17.12 -9.72 12.12
C ASN A 223 -18.02 -10.45 11.10
N THR A 224 -19.33 -10.52 11.36
CA THR A 224 -20.31 -11.26 10.58
C THR A 224 -21.31 -10.33 9.92
N ALA A 225 -21.52 -10.50 8.61
CA ALA A 225 -22.58 -9.84 7.84
C ALA A 225 -23.60 -10.89 7.38
N THR A 226 -24.89 -10.60 7.55
CA THR A 226 -25.97 -11.47 7.07
C THR A 226 -26.87 -10.72 6.10
N VAL A 227 -27.18 -11.35 4.96
CA VAL A 227 -28.08 -10.81 3.95
C VAL A 227 -29.07 -11.88 3.48
N THR A 228 -30.27 -11.44 3.15
CA THR A 228 -31.25 -12.27 2.44
C THR A 228 -31.21 -11.91 0.97
N VAL A 229 -31.14 -12.92 0.11
CA VAL A 229 -31.01 -12.77 -1.34
C VAL A 229 -32.02 -13.65 -2.06
N GLY A 230 -32.60 -13.12 -3.13
CA GLY A 230 -33.43 -13.91 -4.03
C GLY A 230 -32.59 -14.89 -4.84
N TRP A 231 -33.09 -16.12 -4.96
CA TRP A 231 -32.56 -17.18 -5.79
C TRP A 231 -33.54 -17.50 -6.89
N ASP A 232 -33.11 -17.34 -8.15
CA ASP A 232 -33.84 -17.80 -9.31
C ASP A 232 -32.97 -18.82 -10.08
N PRO A 233 -33.42 -20.08 -10.22
CA PRO A 233 -32.70 -21.08 -11.03
C PRO A 233 -32.43 -20.65 -12.48
N GLU A 234 -33.21 -19.73 -13.05
CA GLU A 234 -32.96 -19.21 -14.41
C GLU A 234 -31.67 -18.38 -14.50
N GLU A 235 -31.26 -17.70 -13.43
CA GLU A 235 -29.99 -16.94 -13.38
C GLU A 235 -28.76 -17.85 -13.55
N VAL A 236 -28.89 -19.15 -13.25
CA VAL A 236 -27.84 -20.16 -13.49
C VAL A 236 -27.60 -20.35 -14.98
N ALA A 237 -28.66 -20.30 -15.79
CA ALA A 237 -28.56 -20.41 -17.24
C ALA A 237 -27.86 -19.17 -17.83
N ASP A 238 -28.19 -17.98 -17.32
CA ASP A 238 -27.53 -16.72 -17.71
C ASP A 238 -26.04 -16.74 -17.35
N HIS A 239 -25.70 -17.13 -16.12
CA HIS A 239 -24.32 -17.31 -15.68
C HIS A 239 -23.57 -18.27 -16.62
N THR A 240 -24.18 -19.41 -16.93
CA THR A 240 -23.59 -20.41 -17.84
C THR A 240 -23.41 -19.84 -19.25
N GLY A 241 -24.38 -19.05 -19.76
CA GLY A 241 -24.29 -18.41 -21.07
C GLY A 241 -23.12 -17.43 -21.18
N VAL A 242 -22.73 -16.79 -20.08
CA VAL A 242 -21.57 -15.90 -20.01
C VAL A 242 -20.26 -16.67 -19.89
N THR A 243 -20.20 -17.71 -19.06
CA THR A 243 -18.94 -18.38 -18.70
C THR A 243 -18.57 -19.55 -19.62
N ALA A 244 -19.55 -20.26 -20.18
CA ALA A 244 -19.35 -21.46 -20.98
C ALA A 244 -18.96 -21.17 -22.44
N THR A 245 -17.82 -20.50 -22.63
CA THR A 245 -17.26 -20.21 -23.96
C THR A 245 -16.23 -21.27 -24.37
N PHE A 246 -16.68 -22.36 -24.98
CA PHE A 246 -15.80 -23.40 -25.52
C PHE A 246 -16.20 -23.84 -26.93
N GLY A 247 -15.20 -24.30 -27.69
CA GLY A 247 -15.41 -24.87 -29.01
C GLY A 247 -15.97 -26.30 -28.94
N ALA A 248 -16.48 -26.78 -30.07
CA ALA A 248 -16.84 -28.19 -30.21
C ALA A 248 -15.63 -29.09 -29.88
N PRO A 249 -15.82 -30.22 -29.19
CA PRO A 249 -17.10 -30.91 -28.95
C PRO A 249 -17.72 -30.71 -27.55
N LEU A 250 -17.32 -29.69 -26.81
CA LEU A 250 -17.79 -29.48 -25.43
C LEU A 250 -19.21 -28.88 -25.38
N ALA A 251 -19.98 -29.25 -24.35
CA ALA A 251 -21.32 -28.74 -24.06
C ALA A 251 -21.48 -28.51 -22.55
N PRO A 252 -22.19 -27.46 -22.11
CA PRO A 252 -22.36 -27.18 -20.69
C PRO A 252 -23.23 -28.25 -20.03
N GLY A 253 -22.93 -28.55 -18.77
CA GLY A 253 -23.74 -29.48 -17.98
C GLY A 253 -25.14 -28.93 -17.69
N LEU A 254 -26.06 -29.82 -17.32
CA LEU A 254 -27.43 -29.48 -16.92
C LEU A 254 -27.57 -29.22 -15.41
N THR A 255 -26.49 -29.45 -14.65
CA THR A 255 -26.43 -29.27 -13.21
C THR A 255 -25.86 -27.89 -12.87
N LEU A 256 -26.30 -27.32 -11.74
CA LEU A 256 -25.75 -26.09 -11.18
C LEU A 256 -24.22 -26.15 -11.10
N VAL A 257 -23.57 -25.08 -11.57
CA VAL A 257 -22.16 -24.80 -11.27
C VAL A 257 -22.11 -24.04 -9.94
N PRO A 258 -21.34 -24.49 -8.92
CA PRO A 258 -21.27 -23.85 -7.61
C PRO A 258 -20.94 -22.36 -7.66
N ASP A 259 -20.12 -21.95 -8.64
CA ASP A 259 -19.70 -20.55 -8.84
C ASP A 259 -20.88 -19.59 -9.10
N ALA A 260 -22.04 -20.08 -9.53
CA ALA A 260 -23.23 -19.24 -9.67
C ALA A 260 -23.72 -18.66 -8.31
N LEU A 261 -23.29 -19.24 -7.19
CA LEU A 261 -23.63 -18.79 -5.84
C LEU A 261 -22.79 -17.59 -5.38
N VAL A 262 -21.54 -17.44 -5.87
CA VAL A 262 -20.60 -16.42 -5.36
C VAL A 262 -21.12 -15.01 -5.56
N GLY A 263 -21.81 -14.76 -6.68
CA GLY A 263 -22.38 -13.45 -7.00
C GLY A 263 -23.36 -12.95 -5.94
N LYS A 264 -24.15 -13.86 -5.35
CA LYS A 264 -25.11 -13.56 -4.28
C LYS A 264 -24.44 -13.30 -2.93
N CYS A 265 -23.18 -13.71 -2.77
CA CYS A 265 -22.44 -13.59 -1.51
C CYS A 265 -21.69 -12.25 -1.38
N TRP A 266 -21.43 -11.56 -2.50
CA TRP A 266 -20.59 -10.37 -2.53
C TRP A 266 -20.97 -9.25 -1.55
N PRO A 267 -22.25 -8.86 -1.39
CA PRO A 267 -22.61 -7.80 -0.45
C PRO A 267 -22.17 -8.11 0.98
N ALA A 268 -22.34 -9.36 1.43
CA ALA A 268 -21.94 -9.78 2.77
C ALA A 268 -20.41 -9.90 2.90
N VAL A 269 -19.74 -10.50 1.92
CA VAL A 269 -18.27 -10.62 1.92
C VAL A 269 -17.60 -9.25 1.96
N PHE A 270 -18.01 -8.33 1.07
CA PHE A 270 -17.45 -7.00 1.04
C PHE A 270 -17.76 -6.19 2.30
N ALA A 271 -18.97 -6.31 2.87
CA ALA A 271 -19.28 -5.68 4.16
C ALA A 271 -18.31 -6.12 5.26
N THR A 272 -18.03 -7.42 5.37
CA THR A 272 -17.05 -7.92 6.36
C THR A 272 -15.64 -7.38 6.11
N ILE A 273 -15.16 -7.36 4.86
CA ILE A 273 -13.85 -6.76 4.49
C ILE A 273 -13.82 -5.26 4.85
N GLY A 274 -14.91 -4.53 4.60
CA GLY A 274 -15.01 -3.10 4.89
C GLY A 274 -15.01 -2.75 6.37
N SER A 275 -15.38 -3.71 7.22
CA SER A 275 -15.35 -3.62 8.67
C SER A 275 -14.09 -4.21 9.31
N ALA A 276 -13.31 -4.98 8.55
CA ALA A 276 -12.15 -5.69 9.07
C ALA A 276 -11.10 -4.72 9.62
N VAL A 277 -10.55 -5.06 10.77
CA VAL A 277 -9.48 -4.34 11.46
C VAL A 277 -8.33 -5.29 11.77
N THR A 278 -7.12 -4.75 11.92
CA THR A 278 -6.01 -5.53 12.48
C THR A 278 -6.14 -5.64 14.00
N ASP A 279 -5.30 -6.46 14.62
CA ASP A 279 -5.16 -6.57 16.10
C ASP A 279 -4.94 -5.22 16.79
N ALA A 280 -4.29 -4.28 16.11
CA ALA A 280 -4.04 -2.93 16.62
C ALA A 280 -5.18 -1.93 16.31
N GLY A 281 -6.30 -2.39 15.75
CA GLY A 281 -7.49 -1.59 15.44
C GLY A 281 -7.39 -0.77 14.15
N PHE A 282 -6.39 -1.02 13.29
CA PHE A 282 -6.26 -0.28 12.03
C PHE A 282 -7.24 -0.80 10.97
N PRO A 283 -8.03 0.07 10.31
CA PRO A 283 -8.92 -0.33 9.23
C PRO A 283 -8.16 -1.02 8.11
N VAL A 284 -8.60 -2.21 7.72
CA VAL A 284 -7.99 -2.97 6.62
C VAL A 284 -8.37 -2.37 5.26
N ILE A 285 -9.57 -1.77 5.18
CA ILE A 285 -10.18 -1.26 3.96
C ILE A 285 -9.36 -0.15 3.26
N GLU A 286 -8.47 0.55 3.94
CA GLU A 286 -7.63 1.60 3.34
C GLU A 286 -6.76 1.11 2.16
N GLY A 287 -6.49 -0.20 2.08
CA GLY A 287 -5.76 -0.82 0.99
C GLY A 287 -6.62 -1.46 -0.12
N LEU A 288 -7.93 -1.18 -0.17
CA LEU A 288 -8.86 -1.89 -1.07
C LEU A 288 -8.48 -1.81 -2.56
N LEU A 289 -7.88 -0.71 -3.04
CA LEU A 289 -7.37 -0.62 -4.43
C LEU A 289 -6.23 -1.60 -4.74
N SER A 290 -5.60 -2.16 -3.70
CA SER A 290 -4.56 -3.18 -3.80
C SER A 290 -5.05 -4.57 -3.40
N LEU A 291 -6.37 -4.76 -3.28
CA LEU A 291 -7.00 -6.04 -3.00
C LEU A 291 -6.81 -7.00 -4.18
N VAL A 292 -6.41 -8.22 -3.86
CA VAL A 292 -6.28 -9.34 -4.78
C VAL A 292 -7.05 -10.51 -4.18
N HIS A 293 -7.88 -11.16 -4.99
CA HIS A 293 -8.50 -12.42 -4.60
C HIS A 293 -7.45 -13.54 -4.74
N LEU A 294 -7.03 -14.16 -3.63
CA LEU A 294 -5.99 -15.20 -3.63
C LEU A 294 -6.54 -16.54 -4.11
N ASP A 295 -7.58 -17.01 -3.43
CA ASP A 295 -8.19 -18.30 -3.66
C ASP A 295 -9.64 -18.32 -3.19
N HIS A 296 -10.39 -19.21 -3.83
CA HIS A 296 -11.82 -19.45 -3.67
C HIS A 296 -12.06 -20.94 -3.56
N ALA A 297 -12.86 -21.36 -2.58
CA ALA A 297 -13.34 -22.72 -2.45
C ALA A 297 -14.85 -22.74 -2.23
N ALA A 298 -15.57 -23.60 -2.96
CA ALA A 298 -17.01 -23.79 -2.81
C ALA A 298 -17.34 -25.26 -2.56
N HIS A 299 -18.08 -25.52 -1.48
CA HIS A 299 -18.56 -26.84 -1.10
C HIS A 299 -20.08 -26.86 -1.06
N LEU A 300 -20.70 -27.54 -2.02
CA LEU A 300 -22.14 -27.82 -2.02
C LEU A 300 -22.43 -28.97 -1.05
N LEU A 301 -23.25 -28.71 -0.04
CA LEU A 301 -23.64 -29.69 0.98
C LEU A 301 -24.96 -30.37 0.59
N THR A 302 -25.91 -29.59 0.06
CA THR A 302 -27.26 -30.02 -0.26
C THR A 302 -27.64 -29.50 -1.65
N PRO A 303 -28.50 -30.21 -2.43
CA PRO A 303 -28.99 -29.67 -3.70
C PRO A 303 -29.70 -28.33 -3.53
N MET A 304 -29.38 -27.36 -4.39
CA MET A 304 -30.05 -26.05 -4.37
C MET A 304 -31.54 -26.15 -4.77
N PRO A 305 -32.38 -25.19 -4.32
CA PRO A 305 -33.78 -25.12 -4.72
C PRO A 305 -33.96 -25.07 -6.24
N LYS A 306 -34.94 -25.83 -6.75
CA LYS A 306 -35.28 -25.90 -8.19
C LYS A 306 -36.34 -24.88 -8.62
N SER A 307 -36.84 -24.09 -7.68
CA SER A 307 -37.80 -23.00 -7.88
C SER A 307 -37.22 -21.73 -7.29
N VAL A 308 -37.85 -20.61 -7.63
CA VAL A 308 -37.57 -19.33 -6.97
C VAL A 308 -37.69 -19.50 -5.45
N ALA A 309 -36.68 -19.02 -4.74
CA ALA A 309 -36.58 -19.12 -3.28
C ALA A 309 -35.84 -17.90 -2.71
N GLU A 310 -35.87 -17.76 -1.39
CA GLU A 310 -34.98 -16.85 -0.68
C GLU A 310 -33.88 -17.65 0.01
N LEU A 311 -32.66 -17.14 -0.06
CA LEU A 311 -31.50 -17.69 0.62
C LEU A 311 -30.99 -16.69 1.66
N THR A 312 -30.47 -17.21 2.75
CA THR A 312 -29.72 -16.42 3.73
C THR A 312 -28.24 -16.68 3.54
N VAL A 313 -27.48 -15.61 3.31
CA VAL A 313 -26.02 -15.64 3.23
C VAL A 313 -25.44 -15.02 4.48
N THR A 314 -24.57 -15.75 5.16
CA THR A 314 -23.83 -15.29 6.34
C THR A 314 -22.34 -15.35 6.04
N ALA A 315 -21.69 -14.20 5.92
CA ALA A 315 -20.24 -14.08 5.73
C ALA A 315 -19.58 -13.67 7.05
N THR A 316 -18.47 -14.31 7.42
CA THR A 316 -17.69 -14.02 8.62
C THR A 316 -16.23 -13.80 8.24
N ALA A 317 -15.67 -12.63 8.53
CA ALA A 317 -14.24 -12.38 8.36
C ALA A 317 -13.46 -12.89 9.57
N SER A 318 -12.37 -13.61 9.31
CA SER A 318 -11.37 -13.93 10.32
C SER A 318 -10.38 -12.78 10.49
N ASP A 319 -9.54 -12.85 11.53
CA ASP A 319 -8.53 -11.83 11.80
C ASP A 319 -7.57 -11.66 10.61
N ALA A 320 -7.31 -10.40 10.26
CA ALA A 320 -6.46 -10.05 9.13
C ALA A 320 -4.98 -10.20 9.52
N THR A 321 -4.22 -11.01 8.78
CA THR A 321 -2.83 -11.34 9.09
C THR A 321 -1.87 -10.77 8.05
N ASP A 322 -0.83 -10.06 8.48
CA ASP A 322 0.23 -9.55 7.57
C ASP A 322 1.23 -10.67 7.23
N THR A 323 1.21 -11.13 5.97
CA THR A 323 2.11 -12.18 5.44
C THR A 323 3.21 -11.61 4.56
N GLU A 324 4.14 -12.44 4.07
CA GLU A 324 5.21 -11.98 3.16
C GLU A 324 4.69 -11.38 1.83
N VAL A 325 3.50 -11.77 1.36
CA VAL A 325 2.92 -11.27 0.10
C VAL A 325 1.96 -10.09 0.27
N GLY A 326 1.47 -9.87 1.49
CA GLY A 326 0.44 -8.87 1.78
C GLY A 326 -0.40 -9.23 3.01
N ARG A 327 -1.38 -8.38 3.33
CA ARG A 327 -2.31 -8.63 4.42
C ARG A 327 -3.43 -9.54 3.93
N VAL A 328 -3.54 -10.72 4.51
CA VAL A 328 -4.54 -11.71 4.16
C VAL A 328 -5.78 -11.55 5.04
N VAL A 329 -6.95 -11.54 4.42
CA VAL A 329 -8.26 -11.49 5.06
C VAL A 329 -9.04 -12.73 4.64
N PRO A 330 -9.08 -13.78 5.47
CA PRO A 330 -9.92 -14.95 5.23
C PRO A 330 -11.39 -14.62 5.54
N VAL A 331 -12.30 -15.04 4.65
CA VAL A 331 -13.74 -14.88 4.82
C VAL A 331 -14.42 -16.22 4.58
N SER A 332 -15.14 -16.73 5.58
CA SER A 332 -15.99 -17.91 5.46
C SER A 332 -17.43 -17.50 5.22
N VAL A 333 -18.12 -18.16 4.29
CA VAL A 333 -19.51 -17.86 3.93
C VAL A 333 -20.35 -19.12 4.04
N VAL A 334 -21.53 -19.00 4.66
CA VAL A 334 -22.54 -20.04 4.74
C VAL A 334 -23.80 -19.57 4.01
N ILE A 335 -24.36 -20.44 3.17
CA ILE A 335 -25.61 -20.20 2.45
C ILE A 335 -26.65 -21.19 2.94
N SER A 336 -27.78 -20.69 3.43
CA SER A 336 -28.87 -21.50 3.98
C SER A 336 -30.22 -21.17 3.34
N ASP A 337 -31.14 -22.14 3.36
CA ASP A 337 -32.54 -21.92 3.00
C ASP A 337 -33.33 -21.19 4.12
N ALA A 338 -34.62 -20.96 3.88
CA ALA A 338 -35.51 -20.28 4.82
C ALA A 338 -35.74 -21.08 6.13
N GLU A 339 -35.58 -22.40 6.07
CA GLU A 339 -35.67 -23.31 7.21
C GLU A 339 -34.35 -23.39 8.01
N GLY A 340 -33.28 -22.76 7.53
CA GLY A 340 -31.96 -22.75 8.16
C GLY A 340 -31.08 -23.96 7.79
N THR A 341 -31.47 -24.75 6.79
CA THR A 341 -30.65 -25.84 6.26
C THR A 341 -29.47 -25.26 5.48
N GLU A 342 -28.24 -25.62 5.86
CA GLU A 342 -27.06 -25.23 5.10
C GLU A 342 -27.04 -25.93 3.73
N LEU A 343 -26.99 -25.13 2.67
CA LEU A 343 -26.96 -25.58 1.30
C LEU A 343 -25.53 -25.63 0.75
N ALA A 344 -24.72 -24.62 1.08
CA ALA A 344 -23.36 -24.49 0.61
C ALA A 344 -22.48 -23.72 1.59
N ARG A 345 -21.17 -23.97 1.52
CA ARG A 345 -20.13 -23.22 2.21
C ARG A 345 -19.10 -22.73 1.21
N LEU A 346 -18.73 -21.46 1.30
CA LEU A 346 -17.64 -20.86 0.53
C LEU A 346 -16.54 -20.39 1.47
N GLU A 347 -15.29 -20.50 1.04
CA GLU A 347 -14.12 -19.95 1.73
C GLU A 347 -13.36 -19.09 0.73
N GLU A 348 -13.12 -17.83 1.09
CA GLU A 348 -12.45 -16.84 0.26
C GLU A 348 -11.25 -16.31 1.03
N ARG A 349 -10.12 -16.09 0.34
CA ARG A 349 -8.98 -15.37 0.92
C ARG A 349 -8.59 -14.20 0.04
N PHE A 350 -8.53 -13.01 0.63
CA PHE A 350 -8.10 -11.80 -0.06
C PHE A 350 -6.75 -11.33 0.46
N ALA A 351 -5.86 -10.86 -0.41
CA ALA A 351 -4.63 -10.19 -0.05
C ALA A 351 -4.65 -8.71 -0.40
N ILE A 352 -4.37 -7.85 0.57
CA ILE A 352 -4.03 -6.46 0.33
C ILE A 352 -2.52 -6.35 0.14
N ARG A 353 -2.12 -6.10 -1.10
CA ARG A 353 -0.70 -5.98 -1.46
C ARG A 353 -0.07 -4.75 -0.80
N GLY A 354 1.24 -4.83 -0.58
CA GLY A 354 2.02 -3.75 -0.01
C GLY A 354 1.91 -3.61 1.51
N ARG A 355 1.17 -4.51 2.19
CA ARG A 355 1.06 -4.64 3.65
C ARG A 355 1.68 -5.97 4.10
N THR A 356 3.01 -6.05 4.17
CA THR A 356 3.71 -7.32 4.44
C THR A 356 4.09 -7.48 5.91
N GLY A 357 4.22 -8.73 6.34
CA GLY A 357 4.67 -9.14 7.67
C GLY A 357 5.62 -10.34 7.60
N ALA A 358 6.01 -10.86 8.76
CA ALA A 358 6.98 -11.96 8.88
C ALA A 358 6.34 -13.36 8.81
N VAL A 359 5.01 -13.43 8.68
CA VAL A 359 4.26 -14.69 8.62
C VAL A 359 4.28 -15.22 7.18
N GLU A 360 4.48 -16.53 7.01
CA GLU A 360 4.41 -17.20 5.70
C GLU A 360 2.94 -17.33 5.26
N LEU A 361 2.68 -17.26 3.96
CA LEU A 361 1.34 -17.53 3.43
C LEU A 361 1.11 -19.05 3.44
N GLU A 362 0.30 -19.54 4.39
CA GLU A 362 -0.10 -20.96 4.46
C GLU A 362 -1.17 -21.35 3.43
#